data_AF-A0A2S5R0C3-F1
#
_entry.id   AF-A0A2S5R0C3-F1
#
_cell.length_a   1.000
_cell.length_b   1.000
_cell.length_c   1.000
_cell.angle_alpha   90.00
_cell.angle_beta   90.00
_cell.angle_gamma   90.00
#
_symmetry.space_group_name_H-M   'P 1'
#
loop_
_entity.id
_entity.type
_entity.pdbx_description
1 polymer ?
#
loop_
_entity_poly.entity_id
_entity_poly.type
_entity_poly.pdbx_seq_one_letter_code
_entity_poly.pdbx_strand_id
1 'polypeptide(L)'
;MYYIYKHTSPSGKSYIGQTNNISRRIIEHRSSDKCRAFHNAIQKYGWDSFVTEILATVQTIEESNELETKFITEHNTLTPNGYNLTSGGDNKIISEETRLLISQAKQGAKNPQFGKDPWNKGLTKETSSIIQEKTNRWLENYQPENHPHFNKPRSEETKQKISIGLSGIPKSTEHKQKLSNVNKGKVLSEETKQKMSQSRKGQICPILTCPHCGKLGKGSAMYKWHFDNCRSKLYSVMHTNHYAL
;
A
#
# COMPACT_ATOMS: atom_id res chain seq x y z
N MET A 1 -4.07 -5.21 -23.82
CA MET A 1 -3.01 -5.34 -24.85
C MET A 1 -1.89 -6.24 -24.36
N TYR A 2 -1.60 -7.26 -25.15
CA TYR A 2 -0.56 -8.27 -24.95
C TYR A 2 0.34 -8.29 -26.18
N TYR A 3 1.62 -8.60 -25.97
CA TYR A 3 2.64 -8.68 -27.00
C TYR A 3 3.21 -10.09 -27.02
N ILE A 4 3.29 -10.66 -28.21
CA ILE A 4 4.02 -11.89 -28.46
C ILE A 4 5.36 -11.49 -29.08
N TYR A 5 6.45 -11.98 -28.51
CA TYR A 5 7.80 -11.61 -28.91
C TYR A 5 8.68 -12.85 -29.10
N LYS A 6 9.73 -12.68 -29.88
CA LYS A 6 10.74 -13.69 -30.17
C LYS A 6 12.13 -13.13 -29.85
N HIS A 7 12.93 -13.92 -29.17
CA HIS A 7 14.36 -13.68 -28.99
C HIS A 7 15.15 -14.75 -29.73
N THR A 8 15.95 -14.35 -30.71
CA THR A 8 16.80 -15.25 -31.49
C THR A 8 18.25 -15.11 -31.07
N SER A 9 18.88 -16.22 -30.71
CA SER A 9 20.29 -16.27 -30.33
C SER A 9 21.23 -16.29 -31.55
N PRO A 10 22.53 -16.05 -31.37
CA PRO A 10 23.55 -16.25 -32.42
C PRO A 10 23.61 -17.69 -32.94
N SER A 11 23.12 -18.67 -32.18
CA SER A 11 23.06 -20.07 -32.61
C SER A 11 21.87 -20.40 -33.52
N GLY A 12 21.02 -19.41 -33.85
CA GLY A 12 19.79 -19.59 -34.63
C GLY A 12 18.60 -20.09 -33.81
N LYS A 13 18.84 -20.66 -32.62
CA LYS A 13 17.79 -21.07 -31.69
C LYS A 13 17.04 -19.86 -31.14
N SER A 14 15.73 -20.02 -30.92
CA SER A 14 14.87 -18.92 -30.48
C SER A 14 14.05 -19.27 -29.23
N TYR A 15 13.61 -18.22 -28.53
CA TYR A 15 12.63 -18.24 -27.44
C TYR A 15 11.43 -17.40 -27.86
N ILE A 16 10.22 -17.89 -27.63
CA ILE A 16 8.97 -17.14 -27.81
C ILE A 16 8.30 -16.96 -26.48
N GLY A 17 7.77 -15.77 -26.23
CA GLY A 17 6.97 -15.53 -25.03
C GLY A 17 5.92 -14.47 -25.25
N GLN A 18 5.02 -14.39 -24.28
CA GLN A 18 4.01 -13.34 -24.21
C GLN A 18 4.18 -12.42 -22.99
N THR A 19 3.69 -11.18 -23.08
CA THR A 19 3.63 -10.23 -21.95
C THR A 19 2.64 -9.10 -22.20
N ASN A 20 2.07 -8.52 -21.16
CA ASN A 20 1.31 -7.25 -21.24
C ASN A 20 2.19 -6.01 -20.97
N ASN A 21 3.48 -6.20 -20.66
CA ASN A 21 4.44 -5.13 -20.44
C ASN A 21 5.83 -5.60 -20.89
N ILE A 22 6.24 -5.15 -22.08
CA ILE A 22 7.49 -5.60 -22.72
C ILE A 22 8.73 -5.11 -21.98
N SER A 23 8.75 -3.84 -21.56
CA SER A 23 9.89 -3.23 -20.88
C SER A 23 10.20 -3.94 -19.56
N ARG A 24 9.17 -4.23 -18.76
CA ARG A 24 9.33 -5.02 -17.53
C ARG A 24 9.83 -6.42 -17.84
N ARG A 25 9.26 -7.07 -18.88
CA ARG A 25 9.62 -8.45 -19.23
C ARG A 25 11.07 -8.60 -19.69
N ILE A 26 11.60 -7.63 -20.43
CA ILE A 26 13.01 -7.59 -20.83
C ILE A 26 13.92 -7.53 -19.60
N ILE A 27 13.60 -6.67 -18.63
CA ILE A 27 14.36 -6.57 -17.37
C ILE A 27 14.29 -7.90 -16.61
N GLU A 28 13.11 -8.49 -16.51
CA GLU A 28 12.91 -9.79 -15.85
C GLU A 28 13.79 -10.88 -16.48
N HIS A 29 13.82 -11.01 -17.81
CA HIS A 29 14.63 -12.03 -18.49
C HIS A 29 16.14 -11.88 -18.22
N ARG A 30 16.63 -10.65 -18.06
CA ARG A 30 18.05 -10.40 -17.73
C ARG A 30 18.41 -10.82 -16.31
N SER A 31 17.46 -10.80 -15.37
CA SER A 31 17.73 -11.06 -13.95
C SER A 31 17.17 -12.36 -13.40
N SER A 32 16.22 -13.00 -14.09
CA SER A 32 15.46 -14.15 -13.60
C SER A 32 15.88 -15.45 -14.27
N ASP A 33 15.89 -16.54 -13.50
CA ASP A 33 16.18 -17.92 -13.95
C ASP A 33 14.92 -18.75 -14.26
N LYS A 34 13.73 -18.19 -14.06
CA LYS A 34 12.42 -18.82 -14.33
C LYS A 34 12.34 -19.57 -15.67
N CYS A 35 12.96 -19.03 -16.73
CA CYS A 35 13.06 -19.68 -18.03
C CYS A 35 14.46 -20.25 -18.21
N ARG A 36 14.78 -21.34 -17.50
CA ARG A 36 16.16 -21.81 -17.31
C ARG A 36 16.95 -22.03 -18.61
N ALA A 37 16.34 -22.62 -19.65
CA ALA A 37 17.01 -22.83 -20.93
C ALA A 37 17.37 -21.50 -21.62
N PHE A 38 16.45 -20.54 -21.62
CA PHE A 38 16.68 -19.21 -22.17
C PHE A 38 17.68 -18.40 -21.33
N HIS A 39 17.55 -18.45 -20.01
CA HIS A 39 18.49 -17.82 -19.08
C HIS A 39 19.93 -18.31 -19.31
N ASN A 40 20.12 -19.63 -19.43
CA ASN A 40 21.43 -20.21 -19.71
C ASN A 40 21.99 -19.75 -21.07
N ALA A 41 21.14 -19.55 -22.08
CA ALA A 41 21.56 -19.02 -23.37
C ALA A 41 21.97 -17.55 -23.29
N ILE A 42 21.26 -16.73 -22.50
CA ILE A 42 21.65 -15.34 -22.22
C ILE A 42 22.99 -15.30 -21.51
N GLN A 43 23.21 -16.15 -20.50
CA GLN A 43 24.50 -16.22 -19.79
C GLN A 43 25.64 -16.68 -20.70
N LYS A 44 25.35 -17.54 -21.68
CA LYS A 44 26.34 -18.03 -22.64
C LYS A 44 26.73 -16.99 -23.69
N TYR A 45 25.75 -16.30 -24.29
CA TYR A 45 25.99 -15.43 -25.45
C TYR A 45 26.00 -13.94 -25.11
N GLY A 46 25.53 -13.54 -23.93
CA GLY A 46 25.24 -12.16 -23.57
C GLY A 46 23.89 -11.70 -24.13
N TRP A 47 23.21 -10.80 -23.42
CA TRP A 47 21.89 -10.29 -23.83
C TRP A 47 21.94 -9.55 -25.17
N ASP A 48 22.96 -8.71 -25.37
CA ASP A 48 23.07 -7.85 -26.55
C ASP A 48 23.31 -8.63 -27.85
N SER A 49 23.64 -9.92 -27.74
CA SER A 49 23.78 -10.84 -28.86
C SER A 49 22.45 -11.39 -29.37
N PHE A 50 21.33 -11.14 -28.67
CA PHE A 50 20.01 -11.61 -29.09
C PHE A 50 19.28 -10.56 -29.92
N VAL A 51 18.66 -11.01 -31.01
CA VAL A 51 17.72 -10.20 -31.79
C VAL A 51 16.33 -10.34 -31.18
N THR A 52 15.67 -9.22 -30.89
CA THR A 52 14.32 -9.18 -30.30
C THR A 52 13.32 -8.64 -31.30
N GLU A 53 12.25 -9.40 -31.54
CA GLU A 53 11.20 -9.05 -32.50
C GLU A 53 9.82 -9.17 -31.83
N ILE A 54 8.91 -8.22 -32.11
CA ILE A 54 7.50 -8.34 -31.74
C ILE A 54 6.77 -9.04 -32.89
N LEU A 55 6.26 -10.24 -32.66
CA LEU A 55 5.57 -11.05 -33.67
C LEU A 55 4.10 -10.63 -33.82
N ALA A 56 3.43 -10.30 -32.72
CA ALA A 56 2.02 -9.90 -32.73
C ALA A 56 1.68 -9.03 -31.51
N THR A 57 0.61 -8.25 -31.66
CA THR A 57 -0.02 -7.48 -30.57
C THR A 57 -1.51 -7.75 -30.58
N VAL A 58 -2.05 -8.17 -29.43
CA VAL A 58 -3.43 -8.65 -29.28
C VAL A 58 -4.10 -8.03 -28.06
N GLN A 59 -5.43 -8.11 -27.97
CA GLN A 59 -6.16 -7.47 -26.86
C GLN A 59 -6.49 -8.42 -25.72
N THR A 60 -6.72 -9.70 -26.01
CA THR A 60 -7.16 -10.70 -25.04
C THR A 60 -6.03 -11.66 -24.66
N ILE A 61 -6.19 -12.34 -23.52
CA ILE A 61 -5.22 -13.34 -23.05
C ILE A 61 -5.36 -14.64 -23.84
N GLU A 62 -6.58 -14.97 -24.27
CA GLU A 62 -6.91 -16.15 -25.06
C GLU A 62 -6.20 -16.11 -26.42
N GLU A 63 -6.35 -15.01 -27.14
CA GLU A 63 -5.66 -14.79 -28.42
C GLU A 63 -4.14 -14.79 -28.24
N SER A 64 -3.65 -14.21 -27.13
CA SER A 64 -2.22 -14.21 -26.78
C SER A 64 -1.68 -15.62 -26.55
N ASN A 65 -2.44 -16.47 -25.85
CA ASN A 65 -2.10 -17.87 -25.60
C ASN A 65 -2.09 -18.72 -26.88
N GLU A 66 -3.11 -18.53 -27.73
CA GLU A 66 -3.23 -19.23 -29.01
C GLU A 66 -2.06 -18.89 -29.94
N LEU A 67 -1.74 -17.59 -30.08
CA LEU A 67 -0.62 -17.15 -30.89
C LEU A 67 0.73 -17.57 -30.32
N GLU A 68 0.93 -17.49 -28.99
CA GLU A 68 2.16 -17.98 -28.36
C GLU A 68 2.38 -19.46 -28.71
N THR A 69 1.36 -20.30 -28.53
CA THR A 69 1.42 -21.73 -28.83
C THR A 69 1.70 -22.00 -30.31
N LYS A 70 1.00 -21.26 -31.20
CA LYS A 70 1.19 -21.34 -32.64
C LYS A 70 2.63 -21.01 -33.03
N PHE A 71 3.15 -19.87 -32.57
CA PHE A 71 4.49 -19.43 -32.92
C PHE A 71 5.59 -20.32 -32.32
N ILE A 72 5.42 -20.85 -31.10
CA ILE A 72 6.35 -21.83 -30.52
C ILE A 72 6.49 -23.05 -31.43
N THR A 73 5.36 -23.52 -31.96
CA THR A 73 5.30 -24.67 -32.87
C THR A 73 5.91 -24.31 -34.23
N GLU A 74 5.47 -23.21 -34.84
CA GLU A 74 5.91 -22.75 -36.17
C GLU A 74 7.42 -22.47 -36.24
N HIS A 75 7.99 -21.88 -35.19
CA HIS A 75 9.42 -21.60 -35.09
C HIS A 75 10.23 -22.71 -34.42
N ASN A 76 9.61 -23.85 -34.07
CA ASN A 76 10.25 -25.00 -33.42
C ASN A 76 11.13 -24.60 -32.21
N THR A 77 10.58 -23.77 -31.32
CA THR A 77 11.36 -23.18 -30.24
C THR A 77 11.39 -24.02 -28.97
N LEU A 78 10.76 -25.19 -28.95
CA LEU A 78 10.85 -26.12 -27.82
C LEU A 78 12.26 -26.67 -27.66
N THR A 79 12.71 -26.79 -26.41
CA THR A 79 13.97 -27.46 -26.08
C THR A 79 13.89 -28.93 -26.52
N PRO A 80 14.88 -29.48 -27.25
CA PRO A 80 16.25 -28.98 -27.45
C PRO A 80 16.48 -28.07 -28.66
N ASN A 81 15.49 -27.89 -29.54
CA ASN A 81 15.61 -27.14 -30.78
C ASN A 81 15.61 -25.62 -30.57
N GLY A 82 14.90 -25.13 -29.54
CA GLY A 82 14.95 -23.77 -29.05
C GLY A 82 15.08 -23.68 -27.53
N TYR A 83 14.49 -22.64 -26.94
CA TYR A 83 14.60 -22.34 -25.50
C TYR A 83 13.28 -22.37 -24.72
N ASN A 84 12.14 -22.57 -25.38
CA ASN A 84 10.87 -22.80 -24.69
C ASN A 84 10.91 -24.15 -23.98
N LEU A 85 10.40 -24.19 -22.75
CA LEU A 85 10.32 -25.42 -21.94
C LEU A 85 8.93 -26.08 -22.00
N THR A 86 7.91 -25.28 -22.31
CA THR A 86 6.52 -25.73 -22.49
C THR A 86 6.01 -25.23 -23.84
N SER A 87 4.93 -25.84 -24.33
CA SER A 87 4.27 -25.47 -25.59
C SER A 87 3.61 -24.10 -25.56
N GLY A 88 3.54 -23.43 -24.40
CA GLY A 88 2.86 -22.14 -24.22
C GLY A 88 1.38 -22.29 -23.89
N GLY A 89 0.69 -21.16 -23.78
CA GLY A 89 -0.76 -21.11 -23.56
C GLY A 89 -1.22 -21.21 -22.10
N ASP A 90 -0.29 -21.17 -21.15
CA ASP A 90 -0.58 -21.40 -19.73
C ASP A 90 -1.07 -20.15 -18.97
N ASN A 91 -1.12 -18.98 -19.62
CA ASN A 91 -1.46 -17.73 -18.95
C ASN A 91 -2.98 -17.67 -18.71
N LYS A 92 -3.39 -17.34 -17.47
CA LYS A 92 -4.81 -17.34 -17.08
C LYS A 92 -5.17 -16.09 -16.29
N ILE A 93 -6.37 -15.57 -16.54
CA ILE A 93 -6.99 -14.58 -15.66
C ILE A 93 -7.48 -15.29 -14.41
N ILE A 94 -6.92 -14.93 -13.26
CA ILE A 94 -7.36 -15.47 -11.97
C ILE A 94 -8.72 -14.86 -11.63
N SER A 95 -9.73 -15.72 -11.43
CA SER A 95 -11.08 -15.31 -11.01
C SER A 95 -11.05 -14.61 -9.65
N GLU A 96 -12.05 -13.77 -9.37
CA GLU A 96 -12.13 -13.07 -8.08
C GLU A 96 -12.25 -14.04 -6.91
N GLU A 97 -13.02 -15.12 -7.09
CA GLU A 97 -13.12 -16.22 -6.12
C GLU A 97 -11.74 -16.84 -5.83
N THR A 98 -10.98 -17.20 -6.87
CA THR A 98 -9.64 -17.79 -6.71
C THR A 98 -8.68 -16.80 -6.04
N ARG A 99 -8.76 -15.52 -6.41
CA ARG A 99 -7.97 -14.44 -5.80
C ARG A 99 -8.27 -14.32 -4.31
N LEU A 100 -9.54 -14.39 -3.93
CA LEU A 100 -9.97 -14.37 -2.54
C LEU A 100 -9.46 -15.60 -1.78
N LEU A 101 -9.55 -16.79 -2.35
CA LEU A 101 -9.01 -18.02 -1.74
C LEU A 101 -7.50 -17.94 -1.51
N ILE A 102 -6.73 -17.45 -2.50
CA ILE A 102 -5.29 -17.20 -2.37
C ILE A 102 -5.01 -16.18 -1.26
N SER A 103 -5.82 -15.11 -1.18
CA SER A 103 -5.70 -14.09 -0.14
C SER A 103 -5.94 -14.68 1.25
N GLN A 104 -7.05 -15.40 1.43
CA GLN A 104 -7.40 -16.06 2.70
C GLN A 104 -6.35 -17.08 3.13
N ALA A 105 -5.78 -17.84 2.20
CA ALA A 105 -4.71 -18.79 2.48
C ALA A 105 -3.42 -18.12 3.00
N LYS A 106 -3.18 -16.85 2.64
CA LYS A 106 -1.99 -16.08 3.04
C LYS A 106 -2.19 -15.24 4.32
N GLN A 107 -3.36 -15.33 4.94
CA GLN A 107 -3.70 -14.56 6.14
C GLN A 107 -3.61 -15.41 7.41
N GLY A 108 -3.42 -14.72 8.54
CA GLY A 108 -3.46 -15.32 9.86
C GLY A 108 -2.44 -16.45 10.04
N ALA A 109 -2.76 -17.41 10.89
CA ALA A 109 -1.89 -18.52 11.27
C ALA A 109 -1.43 -19.41 10.09
N LYS A 110 -2.08 -19.33 8.92
CA LYS A 110 -1.66 -20.06 7.71
C LYS A 110 -0.39 -19.48 7.08
N ASN A 111 -0.09 -18.21 7.36
CA ASN A 111 1.13 -17.57 6.89
C ASN A 111 2.31 -17.99 7.78
N PRO A 112 3.40 -18.56 7.24
CA PRO A 112 4.56 -18.98 8.02
C PRO A 112 5.24 -17.85 8.83
N GLN A 113 5.00 -16.59 8.46
CA GLN A 113 5.50 -15.41 9.14
C GLN A 113 4.54 -14.84 10.20
N PHE A 114 3.31 -15.36 10.29
CA PHE A 114 2.32 -14.86 11.23
C PHE A 114 2.78 -15.04 12.68
N GLY A 115 2.72 -13.96 13.46
CA GLY A 115 3.15 -13.93 14.86
C GLY A 115 4.67 -13.98 15.07
N LYS A 116 5.48 -14.11 14.01
CA LYS A 116 6.93 -14.08 14.13
C LYS A 116 7.42 -12.64 14.14
N ASP A 117 8.23 -12.32 15.14
CA ASP A 117 8.92 -11.05 15.20
C ASP A 117 9.96 -10.99 14.08
N PRO A 118 9.97 -9.90 13.28
CA PRO A 118 10.99 -9.73 12.27
C PRO A 118 12.33 -9.50 12.95
N TRP A 119 13.43 -9.96 12.33
CA TRP A 119 14.79 -9.89 12.89
C TRP A 119 15.22 -8.46 13.27
N ASN A 120 14.61 -7.43 12.67
CA ASN A 120 14.89 -6.02 12.91
C ASN A 120 13.91 -5.35 13.89
N LYS A 121 13.04 -6.10 14.57
CA LYS A 121 12.09 -5.53 15.53
C LYS A 121 12.84 -4.81 16.66
N GLY A 122 12.57 -3.51 16.81
CA GLY A 122 13.20 -2.67 17.84
C GLY A 122 14.60 -2.17 17.51
N LEU A 123 15.20 -2.60 16.40
CA LEU A 123 16.45 -2.04 15.91
C LEU A 123 16.20 -0.73 15.17
N THR A 124 17.08 0.24 15.39
CA THR A 124 17.09 1.55 14.73
C THR A 124 18.45 1.76 14.06
N LYS A 125 18.60 2.83 13.28
CA LYS A 125 19.90 3.19 12.68
C LYS A 125 20.96 3.54 13.74
N GLU A 126 20.52 3.95 14.93
CA GLU A 126 21.39 4.25 16.07
C GLU A 126 21.80 2.98 16.83
N THR A 127 20.93 1.97 16.87
CA THR A 127 21.17 0.74 17.66
C THR A 127 21.72 -0.43 16.85
N SER A 128 21.80 -0.31 15.52
CA SER A 128 22.31 -1.39 14.65
C SER A 128 23.18 -0.84 13.51
N SER A 129 24.46 -1.24 13.50
CA SER A 129 25.41 -0.92 12.42
C SER A 129 24.93 -1.40 11.05
N ILE A 130 24.33 -2.61 10.98
CA ILE A 130 23.77 -3.16 9.74
C ILE A 130 22.67 -2.25 9.18
N ILE A 131 21.79 -1.72 10.04
CA ILE A 131 20.72 -0.79 9.61
C ILE A 131 21.30 0.55 9.22
N GLN A 132 22.30 1.04 9.97
CA GLN A 132 22.98 2.28 9.68
C GLN A 132 23.64 2.25 8.30
N GLU A 133 24.44 1.22 8.01
CA GLU A 133 25.13 1.04 6.73
C GLU A 133 24.15 0.96 5.55
N LYS A 134 23.07 0.18 5.68
CA LYS A 134 22.04 0.08 4.65
C LYS A 134 21.36 1.43 4.40
N THR A 135 21.11 2.19 5.47
CA THR A 135 20.52 3.53 5.41
C THR A 135 21.44 4.50 4.67
N ASN A 136 22.73 4.52 5.04
CA ASN A 136 23.73 5.39 4.44
C ASN A 136 23.89 5.09 2.94
N ARG A 137 24.00 3.80 2.57
CA ARG A 137 24.08 3.38 1.16
C ARG A 137 22.86 3.82 0.34
N TRP A 138 21.67 3.75 0.93
CA TRP A 138 20.46 4.22 0.27
C TRP A 138 20.49 5.74 0.08
N LEU A 139 20.88 6.50 1.10
CA LEU A 139 20.99 7.95 1.05
C LEU A 139 22.01 8.45 0.02
N GLU A 140 23.16 7.78 -0.13
CA GLU A 140 24.18 8.11 -1.13
C GLU A 140 23.64 8.08 -2.56
N ASN A 141 22.68 7.20 -2.85
CA ASN A 141 22.10 7.03 -4.18
C ASN A 141 20.68 7.64 -4.29
N TYR A 142 20.17 8.25 -3.22
CA TYR A 142 18.81 8.75 -3.19
C TYR A 142 18.71 10.12 -3.86
N GLN A 143 18.08 10.14 -5.03
CA GLN A 143 17.73 11.35 -5.76
C GLN A 143 16.21 11.57 -5.63
N PRO A 144 15.74 12.45 -4.73
CA PRO A 144 14.31 12.64 -4.49
C PRO A 144 13.55 13.07 -5.75
N GLU A 145 14.18 13.83 -6.64
CA GLU A 145 13.67 14.27 -7.95
C GLU A 145 13.28 13.13 -8.89
N ASN A 146 13.91 11.96 -8.76
CA ASN A 146 13.58 10.78 -9.56
C ASN A 146 12.30 10.08 -9.06
N HIS A 147 11.79 10.44 -7.89
CA HIS A 147 10.57 9.84 -7.38
C HIS A 147 9.36 10.35 -8.19
N PRO A 148 8.48 9.45 -8.71
CA PRO A 148 7.38 9.84 -9.60
C PRO A 148 6.42 10.91 -9.04
N HIS A 149 6.37 11.02 -7.71
CA HIS A 149 5.53 11.95 -6.97
C HIS A 149 6.28 13.09 -6.27
N PHE A 150 7.57 13.30 -6.58
CA PHE A 150 8.32 14.43 -6.04
C PHE A 150 7.63 15.76 -6.38
N ASN A 151 7.38 16.59 -5.38
CA ASN A 151 6.64 17.86 -5.48
C ASN A 151 5.25 17.80 -6.15
N LYS A 152 4.63 16.61 -6.24
CA LYS A 152 3.27 16.48 -6.77
C LYS A 152 2.27 16.34 -5.62
N PRO A 153 1.41 17.35 -5.35
CA PRO A 153 0.39 17.24 -4.32
C PRO A 153 -0.61 16.14 -4.69
N ARG A 154 -1.17 15.47 -3.68
CA ARG A 154 -2.28 14.53 -3.89
C ARG A 154 -3.50 15.26 -4.45
N SER A 155 -4.27 14.60 -5.31
CA SER A 155 -5.56 15.11 -5.79
C SER A 155 -6.56 15.27 -4.64
N GLU A 156 -7.50 16.20 -4.77
CA GLU A 156 -8.54 16.42 -3.75
C GLU A 156 -9.40 15.17 -3.52
N GLU A 157 -9.75 14.44 -4.57
CA GLU A 157 -10.45 13.15 -4.45
C GLU A 157 -9.67 12.14 -3.58
N THR A 158 -8.34 12.06 -3.77
CA THR A 158 -7.48 11.17 -2.97
C THR A 158 -7.42 11.63 -1.52
N LYS A 159 -7.30 12.94 -1.27
CA LYS A 159 -7.32 13.51 0.09
C LYS A 159 -8.63 13.19 0.80
N GLN A 160 -9.76 13.32 0.09
CA GLN A 160 -11.08 13.02 0.62
C GLN A 160 -11.24 11.52 0.96
N LYS A 161 -10.81 10.61 0.09
CA LYS A 161 -10.83 9.16 0.37
C LYS A 161 -10.03 8.80 1.62
N ILE A 162 -8.84 9.38 1.77
CA ILE A 162 -8.01 9.20 2.98
C ILE A 162 -8.72 9.76 4.21
N SER A 163 -9.30 10.95 4.11
CA SER A 163 -10.03 11.58 5.23
C SER A 163 -11.20 10.73 5.69
N ILE A 164 -12.05 10.27 4.77
CA ILE A 164 -13.19 9.41 5.06
C ILE A 164 -12.72 8.11 5.71
N GLY A 165 -11.71 7.45 5.13
CA GLY A 165 -11.20 6.18 5.63
C GLY A 165 -10.58 6.25 7.04
N LEU A 166 -10.02 7.39 7.44
CA LEU A 166 -9.43 7.57 8.77
C LEU A 166 -10.41 8.14 9.80
N SER A 167 -11.50 8.74 9.35
CA SER A 167 -12.49 9.36 10.24
C SER A 167 -13.16 8.31 11.12
N GLY A 168 -13.22 8.57 12.42
CA GLY A 168 -13.86 7.68 13.39
C GLY A 168 -13.05 6.46 13.82
N ILE A 169 -11.88 6.17 13.21
CA ILE A 169 -11.04 5.06 13.64
C ILE A 169 -10.34 5.40 14.97
N PRO A 170 -10.67 4.73 16.09
CA PRO A 170 -10.05 5.02 17.37
C PRO A 170 -8.59 4.57 17.37
N LYS A 171 -7.70 5.40 17.94
CA LYS A 171 -6.30 5.00 18.17
C LYS A 171 -6.22 3.99 19.30
N SER A 172 -5.28 3.04 19.19
CA SER A 172 -4.99 2.06 20.26
C SER A 172 -4.54 2.75 21.54
N THR A 173 -4.72 2.07 22.68
CA THR A 173 -4.29 2.55 24.00
C THR A 173 -2.79 2.83 24.03
N GLU A 174 -1.98 1.92 23.50
CA GLU A 174 -0.52 2.08 23.39
C GLU A 174 -0.14 3.32 22.57
N HIS A 175 -0.82 3.56 21.44
CA HIS A 175 -0.55 4.72 20.60
C HIS A 175 -0.89 6.04 21.31
N LYS A 176 -2.02 6.09 22.03
CA LYS A 176 -2.40 7.25 22.84
C LYS A 176 -1.35 7.54 23.92
N GLN A 177 -0.82 6.50 24.57
CA GLN A 177 0.21 6.64 25.59
C GLN A 177 1.52 7.19 25.02
N LYS A 178 1.98 6.70 23.87
CA LYS A 178 3.17 7.23 23.18
C LYS A 178 3.01 8.71 22.82
N LEU A 179 1.86 9.11 22.27
CA LEU A 179 1.58 10.51 21.96
C LEU A 179 1.56 11.39 23.23
N SER A 180 0.97 10.88 24.31
CA SER A 180 0.95 11.58 25.61
C SER A 180 2.37 11.82 26.12
N ASN A 181 3.22 10.78 26.13
CA ASN A 181 4.60 10.87 26.59
C ASN A 181 5.42 11.89 25.78
N VAL A 182 5.26 11.90 24.45
CA VAL A 182 5.96 12.84 23.56
C VAL A 182 5.53 14.30 23.79
N ASN A 183 4.27 14.53 24.15
CA ASN A 183 3.74 15.88 24.33
C ASN A 183 3.82 16.38 25.77
N LYS A 184 4.06 15.48 26.74
CA LYS A 184 4.22 15.84 28.14
C LYS A 184 5.40 16.80 28.31
N GLY A 185 5.13 17.96 28.90
CA GLY A 185 6.16 18.98 29.18
C GLY A 185 6.54 19.88 28.01
N LYS A 186 5.94 19.71 26.81
CA LYS A 186 6.17 20.66 25.71
C LYS A 186 5.56 22.02 26.04
N VAL A 187 6.41 23.05 26.07
CA VAL A 187 5.99 24.46 26.19
C VAL A 187 5.78 25.03 24.80
N LEU A 188 4.63 25.65 24.56
CA LEU A 188 4.34 26.33 23.30
C LEU A 188 5.27 27.54 23.12
N SER A 189 5.77 27.76 21.91
CA SER A 189 6.52 28.97 21.57
C SER A 189 5.64 30.22 21.67
N GLU A 190 6.24 31.38 21.93
CA GLU A 190 5.52 32.65 21.99
C GLU A 190 4.79 32.96 20.68
N GLU A 191 5.41 32.70 19.53
CA GLU A 191 4.77 32.84 18.22
C GLU A 191 3.50 31.99 18.10
N THR A 192 3.54 30.74 18.59
CA THR A 192 2.38 29.83 18.56
C THR A 192 1.27 30.33 19.48
N LYS A 193 1.62 30.83 20.67
CA LYS A 193 0.65 31.42 21.61
C LYS A 193 -0.03 32.65 21.00
N GLN A 194 0.73 33.50 20.30
CA GLN A 194 0.19 34.68 19.61
C GLN A 194 -0.79 34.29 18.50
N LYS A 195 -0.45 33.33 17.63
CA LYS A 195 -1.35 32.84 16.57
C LYS A 195 -2.66 32.28 17.14
N MET A 196 -2.57 31.49 18.21
CA MET A 196 -3.75 30.97 18.90
C MET A 196 -4.63 32.08 19.51
N SER A 197 -4.01 33.11 20.10
CA SER A 197 -4.71 34.26 20.67
C SER A 197 -5.44 35.08 19.59
N GLN A 198 -4.74 35.38 18.48
CA GLN A 198 -5.30 36.11 17.34
C GLN A 198 -6.50 35.37 16.74
N SER A 199 -6.41 34.05 16.54
CA SER A 199 -7.51 33.24 16.01
C SER A 199 -8.76 33.23 16.89
N ARG A 200 -8.61 33.45 18.21
CA ARG A 200 -9.73 33.47 19.17
C ARG A 200 -10.30 34.87 19.38
N LYS A 201 -9.57 35.91 19.00
CA LYS A 201 -9.98 37.30 19.22
C LYS A 201 -11.23 37.60 18.38
N GLY A 202 -12.32 37.98 19.04
CA GLY A 202 -13.59 38.30 18.39
C GLY A 202 -14.54 37.12 18.14
N GLN A 203 -14.15 35.88 18.50
CA GLN A 203 -15.09 34.76 18.45
C GLN A 203 -16.12 34.87 19.59
N ILE A 204 -17.38 35.16 19.24
CA ILE A 204 -18.50 35.17 20.18
C ILE A 204 -18.81 33.71 20.54
N CYS A 205 -18.55 33.34 21.79
CA CYS A 205 -19.03 32.07 22.33
C CYS A 205 -20.50 32.22 22.75
N PRO A 206 -21.44 31.46 22.16
CA PRO A 206 -22.85 31.56 22.52
C PRO A 206 -23.06 31.15 23.98
N ILE A 207 -23.90 31.91 24.68
CA ILE A 207 -24.43 31.53 25.99
C ILE A 207 -25.60 30.59 25.73
N LEU A 208 -25.49 29.37 26.24
CA LEU A 208 -26.51 28.34 26.10
C LEU A 208 -27.19 28.12 27.45
N THR A 209 -28.46 27.72 27.39
CA THR A 209 -29.28 27.38 28.56
C THR A 209 -29.40 25.87 28.68
N CYS A 210 -29.17 25.31 29.87
CA CYS A 210 -29.39 23.89 30.11
C CYS A 210 -30.90 23.60 30.30
N PRO A 211 -31.50 22.67 29.54
CA PRO A 211 -32.92 22.35 29.66
C PRO A 211 -33.27 21.62 30.96
N HIS A 212 -32.31 20.97 31.62
CA HIS A 212 -32.57 20.19 32.85
C HIS A 212 -32.48 21.01 34.14
N CYS A 213 -31.72 22.10 34.15
CA CYS A 213 -31.48 22.89 35.37
C CYS A 213 -31.58 24.41 35.18
N GLY A 214 -31.87 24.89 33.96
CA GLY A 214 -32.03 26.30 33.65
C GLY A 214 -30.74 27.13 33.68
N LYS A 215 -29.58 26.54 34.01
CA LYS A 215 -28.32 27.29 34.10
C LYS A 215 -27.86 27.80 32.73
N LEU A 216 -27.35 29.03 32.72
CA LEU A 216 -26.76 29.71 31.57
C LEU A 216 -25.24 29.57 31.61
N GLY A 217 -24.61 29.28 30.47
CA GLY A 217 -23.15 29.19 30.40
C GLY A 217 -22.61 29.15 28.98
N LYS A 218 -21.31 29.36 28.85
CA LYS A 218 -20.61 29.23 27.56
C LYS A 218 -20.55 27.77 27.13
N GLY A 219 -20.68 27.51 25.82
CA GLY A 219 -20.83 26.17 25.26
C GLY A 219 -19.91 25.08 25.85
N SER A 220 -18.60 25.33 25.97
CA SER A 220 -17.67 24.32 26.50
C SER A 220 -17.99 23.83 27.92
N ALA A 221 -18.37 24.73 28.83
CA ALA A 221 -18.77 24.38 30.18
C ALA A 221 -20.12 23.66 30.19
N MET A 222 -21.03 24.07 29.30
CA MET A 222 -22.36 23.48 29.17
C MET A 222 -22.30 22.02 28.68
N TYR A 223 -21.50 21.70 27.66
CA TYR A 223 -21.31 20.32 27.20
C TYR A 223 -20.57 19.44 28.22
N LYS A 224 -19.64 20.02 29.00
CA LYS A 224 -18.85 19.26 29.96
C LYS A 224 -19.65 18.86 31.21
N TRP A 225 -20.47 19.77 31.74
CA TRP A 225 -21.10 19.61 33.06
C TRP A 225 -22.63 19.68 33.06
N HIS A 226 -23.23 20.16 31.98
CA HIS A 226 -24.67 20.26 31.81
C HIS A 226 -25.10 19.37 30.63
N PHE A 227 -26.25 19.67 30.01
CA PHE A 227 -26.89 18.82 29.00
C PHE A 227 -26.92 17.35 29.43
N ASP A 228 -26.22 16.46 28.73
CA ASP A 228 -26.19 15.03 29.06
C ASP A 228 -25.53 14.69 30.39
N ASN A 229 -24.59 15.52 30.83
CA ASN A 229 -23.87 15.36 32.09
C ASN A 229 -24.54 16.12 33.24
N CYS A 230 -25.70 16.74 33.01
CA CYS A 230 -26.36 17.58 34.00
C CYS A 230 -26.87 16.74 35.18
N ARG A 231 -26.44 17.05 36.40
CA ARG A 231 -26.88 16.35 37.62
C ARG A 231 -28.41 16.33 37.80
N SER A 232 -29.11 17.40 37.44
CA SER A 232 -30.59 17.46 37.53
C SER A 232 -31.30 16.52 36.56
N LYS A 233 -30.64 16.04 35.50
CA LYS A 233 -31.15 14.99 34.59
C LYS A 233 -31.28 13.65 35.32
N LEU A 234 -30.42 13.38 36.30
CA LEU A 234 -30.43 12.13 37.06
C LEU A 234 -31.57 12.07 38.09
N TYR A 235 -32.06 13.22 38.56
CA TYR A 235 -33.14 13.29 39.55
C TYR A 235 -34.54 13.04 38.95
N SER A 236 -34.76 13.34 37.67
CA SER A 236 -36.05 13.10 37.00
C SER A 236 -36.31 11.62 36.72
N VAL A 237 -35.27 10.79 36.59
CA VAL A 237 -35.40 9.34 36.33
C VAL A 237 -35.68 8.55 37.62
N MET A 238 -35.30 9.08 38.79
CA MET A 238 -35.52 8.39 40.08
C MET A 238 -36.92 8.61 40.68
N HIS A 239 -37.67 9.64 40.25
CA HIS A 239 -39.00 9.95 40.82
C HIS A 239 -40.18 9.33 40.05
N THR A 240 -39.95 8.66 38.92
CA THR A 240 -41.01 8.00 38.14
C THR A 240 -41.31 6.55 38.58
N ASN A 241 -40.57 6.00 39.55
CA ASN A 241 -40.71 4.60 40.00
C ASN A 241 -41.43 4.42 41.35
N HIS A 242 -42.28 5.37 41.78
CA HIS A 242 -42.94 5.28 43.09
C HIS A 242 -44.48 5.43 43.12
N TYR A 243 -45.15 5.26 41.98
CA TYR A 243 -46.61 5.11 41.94
C TYR A 243 -47.03 4.02 40.96
N ALA A 244 -46.75 2.77 41.33
CA ALA A 244 -47.39 1.59 40.75
C ALA A 244 -47.71 0.62 41.88
N LEU A 245 -48.82 0.89 42.58
CA LEU A 245 -49.66 -0.08 43.29
C LEU A 245 -51.11 0.27 42.97
#